data_AF-A0A9D7PEM8-F1
#
_entry.id   AF-A0A9D7PEM8-F1
#
_cell.length_a   1.000
_cell.length_b   1.000
_cell.length_c   1.000
_cell.angle_alpha   90.00
_cell.angle_beta   90.00
_cell.angle_gamma   90.00
#
_symmetry.space_group_name_H-M   'P 1'
#
loop_
_entity.id
_entity.type
_entity.pdbx_description
1 polymer ?
#
loop_
_entity_poly.entity_id
_entity_poly.type
_entity_poly.pdbx_seq_one_letter_code
_entity_poly.pdbx_strand_id
1 'polypeptide(L)'
;MAEVLAIPPAMRLRALLVLLEVERDRRRAPEITGGETVSRWQQGAVGQPRGRPLGSKHKLGESFLEALLADWQEHGAATIARVREEKPDQYLKVIASALPRDLNVHASPFDDWSDEELLAGIRRVEGEIRMALVADQEDEAAWPVVN
;
A
#
# COMPACT_ATOMS: atom_id res chain seq x y z
N MET A 1 0.65 21.59 -17.84
CA MET A 1 2.02 21.91 -17.37
C MET A 1 2.25 23.41 -17.27
N ALA A 2 1.37 24.16 -16.60
CA ALA A 2 1.49 25.62 -16.46
C ALA A 2 1.31 26.12 -15.02
N GLU A 3 1.25 25.22 -14.03
CA GLU A 3 0.88 25.57 -12.65
C GLU A 3 1.99 25.22 -11.63
N VAL A 4 3.23 25.06 -12.09
CA VAL A 4 4.43 24.84 -11.25
C VAL A 4 5.28 26.13 -11.18
N LEU A 5 4.88 27.19 -11.90
CA LEU A 5 5.69 28.40 -12.03
C LEU A 5 5.51 29.45 -10.92
N ALA A 6 4.52 29.29 -10.04
CA ALA A 6 4.25 30.20 -8.93
C ALA A 6 4.68 29.65 -7.55
N ILE A 7 5.47 28.58 -7.52
CA ILE A 7 6.04 28.01 -6.29
C ILE A 7 7.50 28.46 -6.19
N PRO A 8 7.93 29.08 -5.08
CA PRO A 8 9.33 29.47 -4.88
C PRO A 8 10.26 28.26 -5.14
N PRO A 9 11.41 28.44 -5.82
CA PRO A 9 12.26 27.33 -6.25
C PRO A 9 12.74 26.43 -5.10
N ALA A 10 12.79 26.93 -3.86
CA ALA A 10 13.11 26.15 -2.66
C ALA A 10 12.03 25.10 -2.31
N MET A 11 10.75 25.38 -2.57
CA MET A 11 9.66 24.41 -2.39
C MET A 11 9.55 23.41 -3.54
N ARG A 12 10.20 23.65 -4.68
CA ARG A 12 10.22 22.69 -5.79
C ARG A 12 10.98 21.43 -5.43
N LEU A 13 12.07 21.53 -4.66
CA LEU A 13 12.85 20.37 -4.21
C LEU A 13 12.12 19.55 -3.13
N ARG A 14 11.36 20.19 -2.23
CA ARG A 14 10.56 19.51 -1.20
C ARG A 14 9.32 18.82 -1.79
N ALA A 15 8.66 19.45 -2.76
CA ALA A 15 7.58 18.83 -3.53
C ALA A 15 8.08 17.68 -4.43
N LEU A 16 9.27 17.81 -5.04
CA LEU A 16 9.93 16.74 -5.78
C LEU A 16 10.36 15.59 -4.88
N LEU A 17 10.84 15.85 -3.66
CA LEU A 17 11.20 14.80 -2.69
C LEU A 17 9.97 14.04 -2.20
N VAL A 18 8.88 14.73 -1.87
CA VAL A 18 7.62 14.06 -1.44
C VAL A 18 7.01 13.25 -2.58
N LEU A 19 7.04 13.74 -3.83
CA LEU A 19 6.59 12.98 -5.00
C LEU A 19 7.54 11.82 -5.35
N LEU A 20 8.86 11.98 -5.23
CA LEU A 20 9.82 10.90 -5.49
C LEU A 20 9.81 9.82 -4.39
N GLU A 21 9.48 10.18 -3.15
CA GLU A 21 9.37 9.21 -2.05
C GLU A 21 8.06 8.40 -2.13
N VAL A 22 6.94 9.04 -2.51
CA VAL A 22 5.67 8.35 -2.81
C VAL A 22 5.79 7.42 -4.04
N GLU A 23 6.60 7.76 -5.04
CA GLU A 23 6.83 6.91 -6.22
C GLU A 23 7.90 5.81 -6.01
N ARG A 24 8.73 5.90 -4.95
CA ARG A 24 9.71 4.87 -4.58
C ARG A 24 9.07 3.66 -3.93
N ASP A 25 8.01 3.85 -3.15
CA ASP A 25 7.34 2.76 -2.42
C ASP A 25 6.49 1.86 -3.33
N ARG A 26 6.04 2.39 -4.49
CA ARG A 26 5.36 1.60 -5.54
C ARG A 26 6.28 0.65 -6.31
N ARG A 27 7.62 0.83 -6.25
CA ARG A 27 8.59 0.00 -6.99
C ARG A 27 9.19 -1.15 -6.16
N ARG A 28 8.78 -1.33 -4.90
CA ARG A 28 9.20 -2.46 -4.06
C ARG A 28 8.15 -3.57 -4.11
N ALA A 29 7.96 -4.15 -5.29
CA ALA A 29 7.38 -5.49 -5.43
C ALA A 29 8.50 -6.54 -5.26
N PRO A 30 8.23 -7.76 -4.76
CA PRO A 30 9.26 -8.77 -4.55
C PRO A 30 9.84 -9.27 -5.88
N GLU A 31 11.17 -9.13 -6.03
CA GLU A 31 11.93 -9.61 -7.18
C GLU A 31 12.21 -11.12 -7.01
N ILE A 32 11.51 -11.95 -7.79
CA ILE A 32 11.81 -13.37 -7.96
C ILE A 32 13.01 -13.53 -8.89
N THR A 33 14.21 -13.46 -8.32
CA THR A 33 15.47 -13.65 -9.05
C THR A 33 15.66 -15.12 -9.42
N GLY A 34 15.36 -15.47 -10.67
CA GLY A 34 15.74 -16.74 -11.28
C GLY A 34 17.25 -16.80 -11.47
N GLY A 35 17.93 -17.66 -10.71
CA GLY A 35 19.33 -17.98 -10.92
C GLY A 35 19.52 -18.90 -12.13
N GLU A 36 20.18 -18.41 -13.17
CA GLU A 36 20.83 -19.25 -14.17
C GLU A 36 22.18 -19.74 -13.63
N THR A 37 22.21 -20.94 -13.06
CA THR A 37 23.39 -21.81 -13.22
C THR A 37 23.17 -22.65 -14.46
N VAL A 38 23.98 -22.36 -15.48
CA VAL A 38 24.12 -23.14 -16.70
C VAL A 38 24.55 -24.57 -16.33
N SER A 39 23.63 -25.53 -16.44
CA SER A 39 23.96 -26.95 -16.54
C SER A 39 23.54 -27.47 -17.91
N ARG A 40 24.54 -27.48 -18.80
CA ARG A 40 24.55 -28.12 -20.11
C ARG A 40 24.12 -29.59 -20.01
N TRP A 41 22.97 -29.95 -20.60
CA TRP A 41 22.70 -31.31 -21.09
C TRP A 41 21.84 -31.28 -22.38
N GLN A 42 22.58 -31.39 -23.49
CA GLN A 42 22.30 -32.06 -24.78
C GLN A 42 20.94 -31.87 -25.48
N GLN A 43 21.01 -31.12 -26.58
CA GLN A 43 20.03 -31.13 -27.67
C GLN A 43 19.96 -32.54 -28.29
N GLY A 44 18.77 -33.13 -28.25
CA GLY A 44 18.44 -34.41 -28.86
C GLY A 44 17.07 -34.35 -29.54
N ALA A 45 17.09 -33.92 -30.80
CA ALA A 45 16.32 -34.41 -31.94
C ALA A 45 14.77 -34.57 -31.86
N VAL A 46 14.13 -33.88 -32.81
CA VAL A 46 12.88 -34.19 -33.55
C VAL A 46 11.52 -33.98 -32.86
N GLY A 47 10.84 -32.91 -33.28
CA GLY A 47 9.37 -32.91 -33.47
C GLY A 47 8.52 -32.33 -32.34
N GLN A 48 8.13 -31.06 -32.45
CA GLN A 48 6.77 -30.49 -32.19
C GLN A 48 6.82 -28.95 -32.07
N PRO A 49 6.23 -28.17 -33.01
CA PRO A 49 6.24 -26.71 -32.96
C PRO A 49 5.06 -26.15 -32.13
N ARG A 50 4.82 -26.66 -30.92
CA ARG A 50 3.82 -26.10 -29.97
C ARG A 50 4.25 -26.32 -28.51
N GLY A 51 5.31 -25.62 -28.10
CA GLY A 51 5.57 -25.40 -26.68
C GLY A 51 4.38 -24.67 -26.04
N ARG A 52 3.94 -25.15 -24.87
CA ARG A 52 2.78 -24.65 -24.11
C ARG A 52 2.84 -23.12 -23.92
N PRO A 53 1.77 -22.36 -24.19
CA PRO A 53 1.78 -20.92 -24.00
C PRO A 53 1.95 -20.57 -22.52
N LEU A 54 3.01 -19.84 -22.22
CA LEU A 54 3.31 -19.23 -20.93
C LEU A 54 2.20 -18.19 -20.65
N GLY A 55 1.32 -18.47 -19.67
CA GLY A 55 0.26 -17.54 -19.26
C GLY A 55 -1.15 -18.13 -19.08
N SER A 56 -1.41 -19.39 -19.45
CA SER A 56 -2.77 -19.96 -19.28
C SER A 56 -3.20 -20.06 -17.81
N LYS A 57 -2.26 -20.24 -16.87
CA LYS A 57 -2.55 -20.25 -15.43
C LYS A 57 -3.02 -18.88 -14.91
N HIS A 58 -2.43 -17.80 -15.41
CA HIS A 58 -2.81 -16.44 -15.03
C HIS A 58 -4.18 -16.09 -15.62
N LYS A 59 -4.42 -16.43 -16.90
CA LYS A 59 -5.74 -16.23 -17.54
C LYS A 59 -6.85 -17.03 -16.89
N LEU A 60 -6.58 -18.29 -16.51
CA LEU A 60 -7.57 -19.11 -15.81
C LEU A 60 -7.95 -18.51 -14.46
N GLY A 61 -6.98 -17.98 -13.70
CA GLY A 61 -7.24 -17.34 -12.41
C GLY A 61 -8.08 -16.07 -12.55
N GLU A 62 -7.76 -15.22 -13.52
CA GLU A 62 -8.50 -13.99 -13.81
C GLU A 62 -9.95 -14.29 -14.23
N SER A 63 -10.15 -15.15 -15.23
CA SER A 63 -11.50 -15.53 -15.68
C SER A 63 -12.31 -16.25 -14.59
N PHE A 64 -11.67 -17.00 -13.69
CA PHE A 64 -12.34 -17.60 -12.55
C PHE A 64 -12.85 -16.54 -11.57
N LEU A 65 -12.04 -15.54 -11.24
CA LEU A 65 -12.45 -14.47 -10.33
C LEU A 65 -13.55 -13.59 -10.93
N GLU A 66 -13.49 -13.28 -12.22
CA GLU A 66 -14.55 -12.56 -12.93
C GLU A 66 -15.88 -13.32 -12.88
N ALA A 67 -15.86 -14.62 -13.20
CA ALA A 67 -17.04 -15.46 -13.15
C ALA A 67 -17.61 -15.58 -11.72
N LEU A 68 -16.74 -15.73 -10.73
CA LEU A 68 -17.14 -15.82 -9.32
C LEU A 68 -17.77 -14.51 -8.83
N LEU A 69 -17.22 -13.36 -9.23
CA LEU A 69 -17.78 -12.06 -8.86
C LEU A 69 -19.16 -11.85 -9.49
N ALA A 70 -19.34 -12.21 -10.76
CA ALA A 70 -20.63 -12.11 -11.44
C ALA A 70 -21.70 -12.98 -10.75
N ASP A 71 -21.37 -14.23 -10.43
CA ASP A 71 -22.24 -15.12 -9.67
C ASP A 71 -22.58 -14.55 -8.27
N TRP A 72 -21.57 -14.03 -7.57
CA TRP A 72 -21.78 -13.43 -6.25
C TRP A 72 -22.70 -12.21 -6.27
N GLN A 73 -22.60 -11.36 -7.30
CA GLN A 73 -23.48 -10.20 -7.46
C GLN A 73 -24.95 -10.60 -7.65
N GLU A 74 -25.22 -11.69 -8.36
CA GLU A 74 -26.58 -12.15 -8.63
C GLU A 74 -27.15 -13.05 -7.51
N HIS A 75 -26.32 -13.89 -6.89
CA HIS A 75 -26.78 -14.98 -6.03
C HIS A 75 -26.24 -14.92 -4.59
N GLY A 76 -25.25 -14.08 -4.30
CA GLY A 76 -24.55 -14.05 -3.01
C GLY A 76 -25.47 -13.80 -1.82
N ALA A 77 -26.36 -12.81 -1.91
CA ALA A 77 -27.29 -12.48 -0.83
C ALA A 77 -28.30 -13.62 -0.54
N ALA A 78 -28.86 -14.22 -1.58
CA ALA A 78 -29.78 -15.36 -1.44
C ALA A 78 -29.06 -16.60 -0.87
N THR A 79 -27.81 -16.82 -1.28
CA THR A 79 -26.96 -17.89 -0.74
C THR A 79 -26.69 -17.70 0.74
N ILE A 80 -26.36 -16.48 1.18
CA ILE A 80 -26.18 -16.15 2.60
C ILE A 80 -27.46 -16.44 3.39
N ALA A 81 -28.63 -16.03 2.89
CA ALA A 81 -29.91 -16.27 3.54
C ALA A 81 -30.19 -17.77 3.71
N ARG A 82 -29.99 -18.56 2.64
CA ARG A 82 -30.12 -20.02 2.69
C ARG A 82 -29.14 -20.68 3.65
N VAL A 83 -27.87 -20.28 3.64
CA VAL A 83 -26.86 -20.85 4.57
C VAL A 83 -27.23 -20.55 6.01
N ARG A 84 -27.76 -19.36 6.31
CA ARG A 84 -28.24 -19.02 7.66
C ARG A 84 -29.39 -19.92 8.11
N GLU A 85 -30.28 -20.32 7.21
CA GLU A 85 -31.43 -21.19 7.51
C GLU A 85 -31.06 -22.67 7.57
N GLU A 86 -30.32 -23.17 6.57
CA GLU A 86 -29.98 -24.58 6.42
C GLU A 86 -28.79 -25.01 7.30
N LYS A 87 -27.79 -24.14 7.50
CA LYS A 87 -26.52 -24.42 8.18
C LYS A 87 -26.04 -23.24 9.04
N PRO A 88 -26.78 -22.90 10.11
CA PRO A 88 -26.47 -21.74 10.94
C PRO A 88 -25.09 -21.81 11.60
N ASP A 89 -24.57 -23.01 11.89
CA ASP A 89 -23.23 -23.18 12.48
C ASP A 89 -22.13 -22.74 11.51
N GLN A 90 -22.27 -23.01 10.22
CA GLN A 90 -21.31 -22.59 9.20
C GLN A 90 -21.40 -21.09 8.94
N TYR A 91 -22.62 -20.54 8.93
CA TYR A 91 -22.83 -19.11 8.84
C TYR A 91 -22.08 -18.34 9.95
N LEU A 92 -22.22 -18.79 11.20
CA LEU A 92 -21.54 -18.17 12.34
C LEU A 92 -20.02 -18.35 12.28
N LYS A 93 -19.50 -19.49 11.81
CA LYS A 93 -18.05 -19.69 11.60
C LYS A 93 -17.47 -18.73 10.57
N VAL A 94 -18.18 -18.50 9.46
CA VAL A 94 -17.75 -17.54 8.43
C VAL A 94 -17.70 -16.13 9.01
N ILE A 95 -18.73 -15.70 9.76
CA ILE A 95 -18.74 -14.40 10.44
C ILE A 95 -17.56 -14.30 11.42
N ALA A 96 -17.37 -15.30 12.27
CA ALA A 96 -16.27 -15.32 13.24
C ALA A 96 -14.89 -15.28 12.56
N SER A 97 -14.76 -15.86 11.37
CA SER A 97 -13.50 -15.83 10.60
C SER A 97 -13.25 -14.50 9.88
N ALA A 98 -14.29 -13.74 9.58
CA ALA A 98 -14.20 -12.42 8.96
C ALA A 98 -13.82 -11.33 9.97
N LEU A 99 -14.08 -11.57 11.26
CA LEU A 99 -13.62 -10.70 12.33
C LEU A 99 -12.10 -10.84 12.51
N PRO A 100 -11.36 -9.73 12.68
CA PRO A 100 -9.96 -9.78 13.08
C PRO A 100 -9.81 -10.64 14.35
N ARG A 101 -8.99 -11.70 14.28
CA ARG A 101 -8.77 -12.61 15.42
C ARG A 101 -8.08 -11.91 16.57
N ASP A 102 -7.21 -10.99 16.22
CA ASP A 102 -6.62 -10.03 17.13
C ASP A 102 -7.39 -8.73 16.93
N LEU A 103 -8.44 -8.51 17.72
CA LEU A 103 -8.85 -7.15 18.05
C LEU A 103 -7.75 -6.54 18.92
N ASN A 104 -6.57 -6.35 18.32
CA ASN A 104 -5.62 -5.38 18.81
C ASN A 104 -6.27 -4.04 18.51
N VAL A 105 -7.21 -3.64 19.37
CA VAL A 105 -7.49 -2.23 19.60
C VAL A 105 -6.09 -1.67 19.77
N HIS A 106 -5.60 -0.94 18.77
CA HIS A 106 -4.39 -0.17 18.93
C HIS A 106 -4.77 0.82 20.01
N ALA A 107 -4.58 0.41 21.26
CA ALA A 107 -4.54 1.33 22.36
C ALA A 107 -3.51 2.34 21.89
N SER A 108 -3.94 3.58 21.72
CA SER A 108 -3.03 4.65 21.37
C SER A 108 -1.86 4.53 22.34
N PRO A 109 -0.60 4.67 21.92
CA PRO A 109 0.54 4.70 22.84
C PRO A 109 0.38 5.73 23.98
N PHE A 110 -0.63 6.59 23.87
CA PHE A 110 -1.01 7.65 24.79
C PHE A 110 -2.32 7.39 25.55
N ASP A 111 -2.94 6.21 25.43
CA ASP A 111 -4.22 5.91 26.11
C ASP A 111 -4.07 5.88 27.64
N ASP A 112 -2.86 5.57 28.13
CA ASP A 112 -2.52 5.60 29.56
C ASP A 112 -1.97 6.96 30.01
N TRP A 113 -1.88 7.96 29.12
CA TRP A 113 -1.36 9.29 29.46
C TRP A 113 -2.49 10.16 29.99
N SER A 114 -2.22 10.85 31.09
CA SER A 114 -3.08 11.91 31.58
C SER A 114 -3.10 13.10 30.61
N ASP A 115 -4.13 13.94 30.70
CA ASP A 115 -4.25 15.17 29.91
C ASP A 115 -3.02 16.09 30.06
N GLU A 116 -2.42 16.12 31.26
CA GLU A 116 -1.21 16.91 31.53
C GLU A 116 0.01 16.35 30.78
N GLU A 117 0.16 15.02 30.76
CA GLU A 117 1.25 14.33 30.04
C GLU A 117 1.09 14.48 28.52
N LEU A 118 -0.14 14.40 28.02
CA LEU A 118 -0.46 14.68 26.62
C LEU A 118 -0.08 16.11 26.24
N LEU A 119 -0.46 17.09 27.05
CA LEU A 119 -0.11 18.50 26.85
C LEU A 119 1.40 18.72 26.90
N ALA A 120 2.12 18.07 27.82
CA ALA A 120 3.57 18.15 27.91
C ALA A 120 4.23 17.55 26.65
N GLY A 121 3.71 16.41 26.16
CA GLY A 121 4.15 15.79 24.91
C GLY A 121 3.96 16.69 23.70
N ILE A 122 2.77 17.28 23.55
CA ILE A 122 2.47 18.22 22.46
C ILE A 122 3.42 19.41 22.50
N ARG A 123 3.60 20.06 23.66
CA ARG A 123 4.50 21.21 23.81
C ARG A 123 5.95 20.89 23.44
N ARG A 124 6.42 19.69 23.79
CA ARG A 124 7.76 19.24 23.42
C ARG A 124 7.91 19.13 21.90
N VAL A 125 6.99 18.43 21.23
CA VAL A 125 7.02 18.24 19.78
C VAL A 125 6.87 19.58 19.05
N GLU A 126 6.00 20.46 19.53
CA GLU A 126 5.90 21.84 19.02
C GLU A 126 7.21 22.61 19.15
N GLY A 127 7.92 22.46 20.26
CA GLY A 127 9.24 23.05 20.47
C GLY A 127 10.27 22.52 19.48
N GLU A 128 10.34 21.20 19.30
CA GLU A 128 11.24 20.54 18.35
C GLU A 128 10.96 20.99 16.90
N ILE A 129 9.69 21.01 16.48
CA ILE A 129 9.27 21.50 15.16
C ILE A 129 9.59 22.99 14.99
N ARG A 130 9.31 23.81 16.00
CA ARG A 130 9.57 25.24 15.97
C ARG A 130 11.07 25.54 15.84
N MET A 131 11.92 24.82 16.58
CA MET A 131 13.37 24.96 16.46
C MET A 131 13.87 24.59 15.05
N ALA A 132 13.33 23.50 14.49
CA ALA A 132 13.67 23.09 13.12
C ALA A 132 13.20 24.12 12.06
N LEU A 133 12.08 24.81 12.28
CA LEU A 133 11.57 25.85 11.38
C LEU A 133 12.29 27.19 11.52
N VAL A 134 12.71 27.57 12.74
CA VAL A 134 13.44 28.83 12.97
C VAL A 134 14.87 28.75 12.40
N ALA A 135 15.49 27.57 12.43
CA ALA A 135 16.78 27.34 11.77
C ALA A 135 16.72 27.52 10.24
N ASP A 136 15.53 27.53 9.63
CA ASP A 136 15.30 27.76 8.20
C ASP A 136 15.06 29.26 7.87
N GLN A 137 14.85 30.12 8.88
CA GLN A 137 14.53 31.55 8.70
C GLN A 137 15.74 32.49 8.72
N GLU A 138 16.93 32.03 9.13
CA GLU A 138 18.13 32.90 9.17
C GLU A 138 18.74 33.17 7.79
N ASP A 139 18.36 32.41 6.74
CA ASP A 139 18.85 32.61 5.37
C ASP A 139 17.92 33.49 4.48
N GLU A 140 16.74 33.89 4.97
CA GLU A 140 15.76 34.68 4.18
C GLU A 140 15.98 36.21 4.32
N ALA A 141 16.82 36.68 5.23
CA ALA A 141 17.08 38.11 5.44
C ALA A 141 18.13 38.72 4.47
N ALA A 142 18.69 37.92 3.56
CA ALA A 142 19.78 38.32 2.65
C ALA A 142 19.38 38.43 1.17
N TRP A 143 18.08 38.57 0.85
CA TRP A 143 17.67 38.80 -0.54
C TRP A 143 17.65 40.29 -0.86
N PRO A 144 18.50 40.78 -1.77
CA PRO A 144 18.48 42.18 -2.17
C PRO A 144 17.19 42.44 -2.95
N VAL A 145 16.34 43.31 -2.42
CA VAL A 145 15.20 43.85 -3.16
C VAL A 145 15.77 44.78 -4.24
N VAL A 146 15.94 44.26 -5.45
CA VAL A 146 16.32 45.08 -6.61
C VAL A 146 15.04 45.72 -7.16
N ASN A 147 14.98 47.04 -7.04
CA ASN A 147 13.95 47.91 -7.65
C ASN A 147 14.13 47.97 -9.17
#